data_AF-A0A6I6MRJ2-F1
#
_entry.id   AF-A0A6I6MRJ2-F1
#
_cell.length_a   1.000
_cell.length_b   1.000
_cell.length_c   1.000
_cell.angle_alpha   90.00
_cell.angle_beta   90.00
_cell.angle_gamma   90.00
#
_symmetry.space_group_name_H-M   'P 1'
#
loop_
_entity.id
_entity.type
_entity.pdbx_description
1 polymer ?
#
loop_
_entity_poly.entity_id
_entity_poly.type
_entity_poly.pdbx_seq_one_letter_code
_entity_poly.pdbx_strand_id
1 'polypeptide(L)' 'MAFIVNSSPGAGLRFEASATLDDPKAALDWAIGLERRGMRLVRIRDTATGQVFDEKALRDEIKRLQTVG' A
#
# COMPACT_ATOMS: atom_id res chain seq x y z
N MET A 1 -5.91 -4.61 -11.56
CA MET A 1 -6.42 -3.37 -10.91
C MET A 1 -5.18 -2.63 -10.44
N ALA A 2 -5.01 -1.35 -10.76
CA ALA A 2 -3.81 -0.64 -10.33
C ALA A 2 -3.99 -0.04 -8.92
N PHE A 3 -2.91 -0.03 -8.15
CA PHE A 3 -2.82 0.49 -6.79
C PHE A 3 -1.72 1.54 -6.73
N ILE A 4 -2.05 2.71 -6.20
CA ILE A 4 -1.06 3.77 -5.96
C ILE A 4 -0.65 3.71 -4.50
N VAL A 5 0.64 3.47 -4.24
CA VAL A 5 1.22 3.47 -2.89
C VAL A 5 1.96 4.77 -2.64
N ASN A 6 1.56 5.49 -1.59
CA ASN A 6 2.16 6.73 -1.14
C ASN A 6 2.61 6.61 0.31
N SER A 7 3.59 7.41 0.70
CA SER A 7 4.03 7.52 2.10
C SER A 7 4.51 8.92 2.43
N SER A 8 4.52 9.23 3.72
CA SER A 8 5.16 10.43 4.26
C SER A 8 6.54 10.08 4.83
N PRO A 9 7.52 10.99 4.74
CA PRO A 9 8.81 10.81 5.37
C PRO A 9 8.72 10.47 6.86
N GLY A 10 9.63 9.59 7.30
CA GLY A 10 9.85 9.29 8.70
C GLY A 10 10.76 10.28 9.42
N ALA A 11 11.20 9.88 10.61
CA ALA A 11 12.27 10.57 11.32
C ALA A 11 13.56 10.47 10.50
N GLY A 12 13.97 11.59 9.90
CA GLY A 12 15.07 11.64 8.92
C GLY A 12 14.70 12.34 7.62
N LEU A 13 13.42 12.70 7.41
CA LEU A 13 12.93 13.48 6.26
C LEU A 13 13.32 12.89 4.89
N ARG A 14 13.60 11.58 4.83
CA ARG A 14 13.83 10.87 3.58
C ARG A 14 12.51 10.69 2.85
N PHE A 15 12.50 11.09 1.58
CA PHE A 15 11.37 10.90 0.67
C PHE A 15 11.59 9.63 -0.16
N GLU A 16 10.51 8.89 -0.37
CA GLU A 16 10.48 7.76 -1.29
C GLU A 16 9.42 8.07 -2.35
N ALA A 17 9.69 7.70 -3.61
CA ALA A 17 8.77 7.94 -4.70
C ALA A 17 7.48 7.11 -4.54
N SER A 18 6.36 7.70 -4.97
CA SER A 18 5.11 6.97 -5.16
C SER A 18 5.29 5.84 -6.16
N ALA A 19 4.63 4.70 -5.92
CA ALA A 19 4.62 3.58 -6.84
C ALA A 19 3.20 3.28 -7.32
N THR A 20 3.05 2.91 -8.60
CA THR A 20 1.80 2.36 -9.14
C THR A 20 2.04 0.91 -9.49
N LEU A 21 1.20 0.02 -8.99
CA LEU A 21 1.39 -1.44 -9.04
C LEU A 21 0.09 -2.12 -9.46
N ASP A 22 0.15 -3.12 -10.34
CA ASP A 22 -1.04 -3.72 -10.97
C ASP A 22 -1.69 -4.87 -10.17
N ASP A 23 -1.12 -5.19 -9.02
CA ASP A 23 -1.51 -6.30 -8.16
C ASP A 23 -1.58 -5.86 -6.67
N PRO A 24 -2.64 -6.25 -5.94
CA PRO A 24 -2.79 -5.87 -4.53
C PRO A 24 -1.71 -6.45 -3.61
N LYS A 25 -1.17 -7.65 -3.89
CA LYS A 25 -0.07 -8.21 -3.07
C LYS A 25 1.22 -7.44 -3.30
N ALA A 26 1.54 -7.10 -4.55
CA ALA A 26 2.69 -6.26 -4.87
C ALA A 26 2.59 -4.89 -4.18
N ALA A 27 1.40 -4.29 -4.16
CA ALA A 27 1.14 -3.04 -3.45
C ALA A 27 1.35 -3.16 -1.93
N LEU A 28 0.89 -4.27 -1.34
CA LEU A 28 1.10 -4.59 0.06
C LEU A 28 2.60 -4.78 0.40
N ASP A 29 3.33 -5.55 -0.42
CA ASP A 29 4.76 -5.79 -0.22
C ASP A 29 5.58 -4.50 -0.33
N TRP A 30 5.21 -3.62 -1.27
CA TRP A 30 5.83 -2.29 -1.40
C TRP A 30 5.58 -1.43 -0.17
N ALA A 31 4.34 -1.41 0.35
CA ALA A 31 3.97 -0.68 1.56
C ALA A 31 4.79 -1.14 2.78
N ILE A 32 4.90 -2.45 2.99
CA ILE A 32 5.75 -3.05 4.05
C ILE A 32 7.22 -2.63 3.87
N GLY A 33 7.70 -2.60 2.63
CA GLY A 33 9.04 -2.14 2.30
C GLY A 33 9.29 -0.69 2.72
N LEU A 34 8.31 0.20 2.49
CA LEU A 34 8.39 1.62 2.90
C LEU A 34 8.42 1.76 4.43
N GLU A 35 7.55 1.03 5.14
CA GLU A 35 7.53 1.05 6.61
C GLU A 35 8.86 0.58 7.22
N ARG A 36 9.43 -0.51 6.67
CA ARG A 36 10.77 -1.00 7.08
C ARG A 36 11.89 0.00 6.82
N ARG A 37 11.74 0.87 5.81
CA ARG A 37 12.65 1.99 5.53
C ARG A 37 12.39 3.22 6.41
N GLY A 38 11.44 3.12 7.35
CA GLY A 38 11.11 4.16 8.31
C GLY A 38 10.05 5.16 7.82
N MET A 39 9.43 4.93 6.66
CA MET A 39 8.35 5.78 6.16
C MET A 39 7.09 5.63 7.02
N ARG A 40 6.25 6.67 7.04
CA ARG A 40 5.03 6.72 7.86
C ARG A 40 3.83 7.08 7.02
N LEU A 41 2.62 6.93 7.58
CA LEU A 41 1.36 7.27 6.92
C LEU A 41 1.26 6.65 5.52
N VAL A 42 1.67 5.39 5.39
CA VAL A 42 1.60 4.66 4.13
C VAL A 42 0.13 4.48 3.76
N ARG A 43 -0.22 4.92 2.55
CA ARG A 43 -1.58 4.85 2.01
C ARG A 43 -1.55 4.17 0.66
N ILE A 44 -2.43 3.21 0.49
CA ILE A 44 -2.56 2.40 -0.71
C ILE A 44 -3.93 2.67 -1.30
N ARG A 45 -4.00 3.34 -2.45
CA ARG A 45 -5.25 3.67 -3.12
C ARG A 45 -5.51 2.68 -4.24
N ASP A 46 -6.64 1.99 -4.21
CA ASP A 46 -7.16 1.28 -5.37
C ASP A 46 -7.70 2.31 -6.39
N THR A 47 -7.18 2.27 -7.60
CA THR A 47 -7.54 3.20 -8.68
C THR A 47 -8.92 2.93 -9.28
N ALA A 48 -9.42 1.70 -9.18
CA ALA A 48 -10.70 1.33 -9.77
C ALA A 48 -11.88 1.65 -8.83
N THR A 49 -11.73 1.38 -7.54
CA THR A 49 -12.79 1.66 -6.54
C THR A 49 -12.62 3.03 -5.86
N GLY A 50 -11.42 3.62 -5.91
CA GLY A 50 -11.08 4.81 -5.15
C GLY A 50 -10.85 4.57 -3.66
N GLN A 51 -10.99 3.33 -3.17
CA GLN A 51 -10.77 3.00 -1.78
C GLN A 51 -9.31 3.21 -1.37
N VAL A 52 -9.10 3.62 -0.13
CA VAL A 52 -7.77 3.84 0.45
C VAL A 52 -7.59 2.92 1.64
N PHE A 53 -6.49 2.19 1.62
CA PHE A 53 -6.12 1.22 2.64
C PHE A 53 -4.81 1.67 3.33
N ASP A 54 -4.68 1.29 4.59
CA ASP A 54 -3.37 1.08 5.20
C ASP A 54 -2.90 -0.37 4.96
N GLU A 55 -1.72 -0.73 5.47
CA GLU A 55 -1.17 -2.09 5.32
C GLU A 55 -2.15 -3.16 5.81
N LYS A 56 -2.69 -2.98 7.03
CA LYS A 56 -3.55 -3.97 7.69
C LYS A 56 -4.86 -4.14 6.93
N ALA A 57 -5.51 -3.04 6.55
CA ALA A 57 -6.77 -3.05 5.83
C ALA A 57 -6.63 -3.74 4.47
N LEU A 58 -5.54 -3.47 3.72
CA LEU A 58 -5.31 -4.14 2.44
C LEU A 58 -5.02 -5.63 2.62
N ARG A 59 -4.27 -6.02 3.66
CA ARG A 59 -4.02 -7.43 3.99
C ARG A 59 -5.32 -8.18 4.27
N ASP A 60 -6.24 -7.58 5.02
CA ASP A 60 -7.53 -8.18 5.33
C ASP A 60 -8.45 -8.21 4.10
N GLU A 61 -8.38 -7.20 3.23
CA GLU A 61 -9.07 -7.19 1.93
C GLU A 61 -8.63 -8.34 1.03
N ILE A 62 -7.32 -8.54 0.88
CA ILE A 62 -6.77 -9.64 0.07
C ILE A 62 -7.24 -11.00 0.57
N LYS A 63 -7.27 -11.21 1.90
CA LYS A 63 -7.80 -12.44 2.50
C LYS A 63 -9.28 -12.63 2.17
N ARG A 64 -10.08 -11.56 2.25
CA ARG A 64 -11.51 -11.60 1.91
C ARG A 64 -11.72 -12.02 0.45
N LEU A 65 -10.99 -11.39 -0.48
CA LEU A 65 -11.08 -11.71 -1.91
C LEU A 65 -10.66 -13.16 -2.22
N GLN A 66 -9.68 -13.71 -1.49
CA GLN A 66 -9.26 -15.10 -1.64
C GLN A 66 -10.25 -16.12 -1.09
N THR A 67 -11.09 -15.74 -0.11
CA THR A 67 -12.05 -16.66 0.51
C THR A 67 -13.36 -16.74 -0.29
N VAL A 68 -13.64 -15.73 -1.13
CA VAL A 68 -14.87 -15.63 -1.93
C VAL A 68 -14.64 -16.13 -3.38
N GLY A 69 -13.41 -16.49 -3.73
CA GLY A 69 -13.00 -17.00 -5.05
C GLY A 69 -12.98 -18.51 -5.16
#